data_AF-A0A847Q040-F1
#
_entry.id   AF-A0A847Q040-F1
#
_cell.length_a   1.000
_cell.length_b   1.000
_cell.length_c   1.000
_cell.angle_alpha   90.00
_cell.angle_beta   90.00
_cell.angle_gamma   90.00
#
_symmetry.space_group_name_H-M   'P 1'
#
loop_
_entity.id
_entity.type
_entity.pdbx_description
1 polymer ?
#
loop_
_entity_poly.entity_id
_entity_poly.type
_entity_poly.pdbx_seq_one_letter_code
_entity_poly.pdbx_strand_id
1 'polypeptide(L)'
;MLNKEKIFSARAASMKRSVIRELLKLTSQPDIISFAGGLPAPESFPVADVAIAANRVLWTEADKALQYGTTEGDNRLREDLAKLMTDDGTPADPSNI
;
A
#
# COMPACT_ATOMS: atom_id res chain seq x y z
N MET A 1 9.59 -26.99 -26.98
CA MET A 1 9.65 -25.91 -25.97
C MET A 1 9.64 -26.54 -24.58
N LEU A 2 10.48 -26.06 -23.65
CA LEU A 2 10.50 -26.54 -22.26
C LEU A 2 9.21 -26.10 -21.54
N ASN A 3 8.49 -27.02 -20.88
CA ASN A 3 7.37 -26.64 -20.03
C ASN A 3 7.90 -26.01 -18.73
N LYS A 4 7.85 -24.67 -18.67
CA LYS A 4 8.35 -23.87 -17.55
C LYS A 4 7.55 -24.07 -16.25
N GLU A 5 6.36 -24.67 -16.30
CA GLU A 5 5.60 -24.96 -15.07
C GLU A 5 6.28 -26.04 -14.22
N LYS A 6 7.05 -26.94 -14.85
CA LYS A 6 7.77 -28.01 -14.15
C LYS A 6 8.95 -27.54 -13.30
N ILE A 7 9.39 -26.29 -13.48
CA ILE A 7 10.49 -25.70 -12.69
C ILE A 7 9.98 -24.77 -11.58
N PHE A 8 8.66 -24.63 -11.43
CA PHE A 8 8.10 -23.85 -10.33
C PHE A 8 8.27 -24.58 -9.00
N SER A 9 8.52 -23.81 -7.94
CA SER A 9 8.47 -24.32 -6.57
C SER A 9 7.03 -24.70 -6.21
N ALA A 10 6.87 -25.59 -5.22
CA ALA A 10 5.55 -25.97 -4.72
C ALA A 10 4.71 -24.76 -4.25
N ARG A 11 5.36 -23.72 -3.70
CA ARG A 11 4.69 -22.47 -3.28
C ARG A 11 4.16 -21.68 -4.48
N ALA A 12 4.95 -21.56 -5.55
CA ALA A 12 4.51 -20.87 -6.76
C ALA A 12 3.36 -21.64 -7.43
N ALA A 13 3.45 -22.98 -7.47
CA ALA A 13 2.43 -23.84 -8.05
C ALA A 13 1.08 -23.80 -7.29
N SER A 14 1.08 -23.44 -6.00
CA SER A 14 -0.15 -23.35 -5.19
C SER A 14 -0.81 -21.97 -5.18
N MET A 15 -0.20 -20.95 -5.80
CA MET A 15 -0.78 -19.61 -5.90
C MET A 15 -2.09 -19.63 -6.70
N LYS A 16 -3.13 -19.01 -6.15
CA LYS A 16 -4.45 -18.87 -6.81
C LYS A 16 -4.68 -17.45 -7.28
N ARG A 17 -5.42 -17.30 -8.38
CA ARG A 17 -5.91 -15.99 -8.82
C ARG A 17 -6.98 -15.48 -7.87
N SER A 18 -6.93 -14.17 -7.59
CA SER A 18 -7.99 -13.49 -6.82
C SER A 18 -9.27 -13.39 -7.66
N VAL A 19 -10.35 -14.00 -7.17
CA VAL A 19 -11.68 -13.90 -7.77
C VAL A 19 -12.21 -12.46 -7.70
N ILE A 20 -11.86 -11.72 -6.65
CA ILE A 20 -12.25 -10.31 -6.46
C ILE A 20 -11.75 -9.45 -7.62
N ARG A 21 -10.55 -9.71 -8.16
CA ARG A 21 -10.02 -8.96 -9.30
C ARG A 21 -10.86 -9.13 -10.57
N GLU A 22 -11.45 -10.30 -10.78
CA GLU A 22 -12.35 -10.53 -11.92
C GLU A 22 -13.68 -9.82 -11.71
N LEU A 23 -14.22 -9.83 -10.48
CA LEU A 23 -15.44 -9.10 -10.13
C LEU A 23 -15.26 -7.58 -10.24
N LEU A 24 -14.09 -7.04 -9.88
CA LEU A 24 -13.79 -5.61 -10.01
C LEU A 24 -13.84 -5.11 -11.46
N LYS A 25 -13.60 -5.97 -12.46
CA LYS A 25 -13.76 -5.56 -13.88
C LYS A 25 -15.20 -5.24 -14.24
N LEU A 26 -16.16 -5.87 -13.55
CA LEU A 26 -17.59 -5.64 -13.78
C LEU A 26 -18.02 -4.26 -13.25
N THR A 27 -17.31 -3.68 -12.28
CA THR A 27 -17.67 -2.36 -11.72
C THR A 27 -17.42 -1.21 -12.67
N SER A 28 -16.67 -1.45 -13.75
CA SER A 28 -16.43 -0.46 -14.82
C SER A 28 -17.44 -0.59 -15.96
N GLN A 29 -18.39 -1.53 -15.89
CA GLN A 29 -19.43 -1.67 -16.92
C GLN A 29 -20.55 -0.65 -16.67
N PRO A 30 -20.91 0.19 -17.67
CA PRO A 30 -21.88 1.27 -17.49
C PRO A 30 -23.26 0.81 -17.00
N ASP A 31 -23.68 -0.40 -17.38
CA ASP A 31 -25.00 -0.95 -17.04
C ASP A 31 -25.04 -1.63 -15.66
N ILE A 32 -23.95 -1.56 -14.88
CA ILE A 32 -23.81 -2.21 -13.58
C ILE A 32 -23.57 -1.18 -12.48
N ILE A 33 -24.45 -1.16 -11.48
CA ILE A 33 -24.21 -0.49 -10.19
C ILE A 33 -23.60 -1.52 -9.24
N SER A 34 -22.31 -1.35 -8.90
CA SER A 34 -21.60 -2.28 -8.03
C SER A 34 -21.50 -1.77 -6.59
N PHE A 35 -22.06 -2.54 -5.65
CA PHE A 35 -21.82 -2.39 -4.21
C PHE A 35 -20.66 -3.27 -3.70
N ALA A 36 -19.99 -4.01 -4.58
CA ALA A 36 -18.94 -4.96 -4.23
C ALA A 36 -17.53 -4.33 -4.22
N GLY A 37 -17.41 -3.05 -4.62
CA GLY A 37 -16.14 -2.34 -4.62
C GLY A 37 -15.68 -2.02 -3.20
N GLY A 38 -14.46 -2.42 -2.85
CA GLY A 38 -13.78 -2.03 -1.59
C GLY A 38 -12.82 -0.86 -1.77
N LEU A 39 -13.03 -0.04 -2.80
CA LEU A 39 -12.17 1.10 -3.13
C LEU A 39 -12.75 2.37 -2.49
N PRO A 40 -11.95 3.17 -1.77
CA PRO A 40 -12.37 4.49 -1.32
C PRO A 40 -12.71 5.40 -2.52
N ALA A 41 -13.58 6.38 -2.30
CA ALA A 41 -13.95 7.36 -3.32
C ALA A 41 -12.72 8.20 -3.72
N PRO A 42 -12.38 8.32 -5.02
CA PRO A 42 -11.23 9.13 -5.45
C PRO A 42 -11.28 10.58 -4.97
N GLU A 43 -12.49 11.13 -4.82
CA GLU A 43 -12.73 12.50 -4.37
C GLU A 43 -12.40 12.69 -2.88
N SER A 44 -12.30 11.61 -2.09
CA SER A 44 -11.90 11.68 -0.68
C SER A 44 -10.38 11.70 -0.50
N PHE A 45 -9.59 11.64 -1.58
CA PHE A 45 -8.13 11.66 -1.47
C PHE A 45 -7.62 13.08 -1.23
N PRO A 46 -6.73 13.29 -0.23
CA PRO A 46 -6.16 14.60 0.07
C PRO A 46 -5.03 14.96 -0.92
N VAL A 47 -5.35 15.06 -2.21
CA VAL A 47 -4.37 15.21 -3.30
C VAL A 47 -3.47 16.43 -3.11
N ALA A 48 -4.05 17.55 -2.68
CA ALA A 48 -3.31 18.79 -2.46
C ALA A 48 -2.28 18.64 -1.33
N ASP A 49 -2.67 18.05 -0.20
CA ASP A 49 -1.79 17.87 0.96
C ASP A 49 -0.65 16.91 0.64
N VAL A 50 -0.94 15.81 -0.06
CA VAL A 50 0.07 14.85 -0.51
C VAL A 50 1.07 15.51 -1.46
N ALA A 51 0.60 16.34 -2.40
CA ALA A 51 1.49 17.05 -3.32
C ALA A 51 2.41 18.05 -2.59
N ILE A 52 1.89 18.75 -1.57
CA ILE A 52 2.69 19.67 -0.74
C ILE A 52 3.73 18.89 0.06
N ALA A 53 3.33 17.79 0.71
CA ALA A 53 4.24 16.97 1.51
C ALA A 53 5.36 16.36 0.66
N ALA A 54 5.02 15.80 -0.52
CA ALA A 54 5.98 15.22 -1.44
C ALA A 54 6.98 16.27 -1.94
N ASN A 55 6.51 17.45 -2.35
CA ASN A 55 7.40 18.54 -2.76
C ASN A 55 8.34 18.95 -1.62
N ARG A 56 7.82 19.10 -0.40
CA ARG A 56 8.65 19.46 0.76
C ARG A 56 9.78 18.46 0.94
N VAL A 57 9.48 17.16 0.99
CA VAL A 57 10.48 16.10 1.16
C VAL A 57 11.53 16.14 0.04
N LEU A 58 11.09 16.31 -1.22
CA LEU A 58 12.00 16.40 -2.36
C LEU A 58 12.90 17.64 -2.33
N TRP A 59 12.48 18.74 -1.73
CA TRP A 59 13.30 19.96 -1.66
C TRP A 59 14.16 20.04 -0.40
N THR A 60 13.76 19.39 0.70
CA THR A 60 14.47 19.50 1.99
C THR A 60 15.28 18.27 2.35
N GLU A 61 14.94 17.09 1.83
CA GLU A 61 15.48 15.79 2.28
C GLU A 61 15.64 14.78 1.11
N ALA A 62 15.94 15.26 -0.11
CA ALA A 62 16.04 14.42 -1.32
C ALA A 62 17.05 13.27 -1.20
N ASP A 63 18.20 13.54 -0.57
CA ASP A 63 19.28 12.57 -0.38
C ASP A 63 18.81 11.36 0.44
N LYS A 64 18.01 11.59 1.48
CA LYS A 64 17.40 10.53 2.29
C LYS A 64 16.24 9.87 1.57
N ALA A 65 15.37 10.65 0.91
CA ALA A 65 14.15 10.15 0.29
C ALA A 65 14.40 9.30 -0.97
N LEU A 66 15.50 9.57 -1.69
CA LEU A 66 15.81 8.93 -2.98
C LEU A 66 16.94 7.89 -2.89
N GLN A 67 17.56 7.72 -1.72
CA GLN A 67 18.60 6.72 -1.48
C GLN A 67 18.05 5.51 -0.73
N TYR A 68 18.80 4.41 -0.75
CA TYR A 68 18.55 3.29 0.15
C TYR A 68 18.41 3.74 1.61
N GLY A 69 17.36 3.23 2.25
CA GLY A 69 17.11 3.40 3.67
C GLY A 69 17.38 2.11 4.46
N THR A 70 17.09 2.19 5.76
CA THR A 70 17.05 1.06 6.67
C THR A 70 15.90 0.11 6.32
N THR A 71 16.07 -1.18 6.60
CA THR A 71 15.02 -2.20 6.36
C THR A 71 13.79 -1.94 7.22
N GLU A 72 14.00 -1.36 8.39
CA GLU A 72 12.99 -1.06 9.39
C GLU A 72 12.09 0.13 8.99
N GLY A 73 12.48 0.94 7.99
CA GLY A 73 11.72 2.10 7.53
C GLY A 73 12.14 3.44 8.16
N ASP A 74 11.37 4.50 7.87
CA ASP A 74 11.63 5.87 8.38
C ASP A 74 11.24 5.99 9.85
N ASN A 75 12.20 6.41 10.69
CA ASN A 75 11.98 6.48 12.14
C ASN A 75 10.90 7.48 12.55
N ARG A 76 10.73 8.60 11.84
CA ARG A 76 9.68 9.60 12.18
C ARG A 76 8.30 9.02 11.90
N LEU A 77 8.14 8.30 10.80
CA LEU A 77 6.88 7.61 10.51
C LEU A 77 6.57 6.56 11.58
N ARG A 78 7.57 5.81 12.06
CA ARG A 78 7.38 4.82 13.14
C ARG A 78 6.93 5.49 14.45
N GLU A 79 7.52 6.63 14.79
CA GLU A 79 7.11 7.43 15.96
C GLU A 79 5.67 7.93 15.82
N ASP A 80 5.31 8.50 14.67
CA ASP A 80 3.97 9.00 14.39
C ASP A 80 2.91 7.88 14.43
N LEU A 81 3.24 6.69 13.90
CA LEU A 81 2.35 5.53 13.92
C LEU A 81 2.18 4.95 15.32
N ALA A 82 3.26 4.83 16.10
CA ALA A 82 3.19 4.35 17.48
C ALA A 82 2.31 5.28 18.34
N LYS A 83 2.43 6.59 18.12
CA LYS A 83 1.56 7.58 18.75
C LYS A 83 0.12 7.42 18.31
N LEU A 84 -0.16 7.37 17.01
CA LEU A 84 -1.51 7.21 16.47
C LEU A 84 -2.20 5.96 17.04
N MET A 85 -1.50 4.82 17.05
CA MET A 85 -2.02 3.58 17.61
C MET A 85 -2.32 3.69 19.10
N THR A 86 -1.42 4.34 19.85
CA THR A 86 -1.62 4.55 21.29
C THR A 86 -2.81 5.46 21.57
N ASP A 87 -2.98 6.52 20.78
CA ASP A 87 -4.13 7.43 20.84
C ASP A 87 -5.44 6.71 20.51
N ASP A 88 -5.41 5.72 19.61
CA ASP A 88 -6.52 4.82 19.27
C ASP A 88 -6.72 3.68 20.29
N GLY A 89 -5.97 3.67 21.41
CA GLY A 89 -6.12 2.72 22.50
C GLY A 89 -5.34 1.41 22.33
N THR A 90 -4.43 1.34 21.37
CA THR A 90 -3.50 0.21 21.18
C THR A 90 -2.09 0.64 21.56
N PRO A 91 -1.60 0.30 22.77
CA PRO A 91 -0.25 0.67 23.20
C PRO A 91 0.80 0.17 22.20
N ALA A 92 1.59 1.09 21.66
CA ALA A 92 2.62 0.79 20.67
C ALA A 92 3.90 1.58 20.98
N ASP A 93 5.05 0.93 20.72
CA ASP A 93 6.37 1.55 20.79
C ASP A 93 6.95 1.61 19.37
N PRO A 94 7.70 2.68 18.99
CA PRO A 94 8.29 2.79 17.66
C PRO A 94 9.17 1.58 17.27
N SER A 95 9.76 0.88 18.24
CA SER A 95 10.54 -0.34 18.01
C SER A 95 9.70 -1.55 17.60
N ASN A 96 8.37 -1.50 17.76
CA ASN A 96 7.43 -2.57 17.42
C ASN A 96 6.54 -2.24 16.20
N ILE A 97 6.69 -1.03 15.65
CA ILE A 97 6.22 -0.66 14.31
C ILE A 97 7.26 -1.10 13.30
#